data_AF-L1NS88-F1
#
_entry.id   AF-L1NS88-F1
#
_cell.length_a   1.000
_cell.length_b   1.000
_cell.length_c   1.000
_cell.angle_alpha   90.00
_cell.angle_beta   90.00
_cell.angle_gamma   90.00
#
_symmetry.space_group_name_H-M   'P 1'
#
loop_
_entity.id
_entity.type
_entity.pdbx_description
1 polymer ?
#
loop_
_entity_poly.entity_id
_entity_poly.type
_entity_poly.pdbx_seq_one_letter_code
_entity_poly.pdbx_strand_id
1 'polypeptide(L)'
;MSVAVLIPEHKVHFVTDNEGNTLSAIVPIEEYNRMIKIVEQYYEDEEFTEEELRRIALSHQQAKEGKLIKSEEVFKMLRAEYGGKLD
;
A
#
# COMPACT_ATOMS: atom_id res chain seq x y z
N MET A 1 -18.45 -10.03 11.59
CA MET A 1 -19.04 -9.26 10.48
C MET A 1 -18.57 -9.94 9.19
N SER A 2 -19.46 -10.58 8.44
CA SER A 2 -19.10 -11.22 7.17
C SER A 2 -19.24 -10.22 6.04
N VAL A 3 -18.14 -9.87 5.38
CA VAL A 3 -18.17 -9.02 4.18
C VAL A 3 -18.57 -9.91 3.02
N ALA A 4 -19.77 -9.70 2.48
CA ALA A 4 -20.15 -10.28 1.21
C ALA A 4 -19.36 -9.54 0.12
N VAL A 5 -18.29 -10.16 -0.38
CA VAL A 5 -17.58 -9.67 -1.57
C VAL A 5 -18.47 -10.02 -2.76
N LEU A 6 -19.13 -9.01 -3.33
CA LEU A 6 -19.76 -9.11 -4.64
C LEU A 6 -18.66 -9.44 -5.64
N ILE A 7 -18.57 -10.69 -6.08
CA ILE A 7 -17.68 -11.10 -7.17
C ILE A 7 -18.40 -10.71 -8.46
N PRO A 8 -17.88 -9.75 -9.25
CA PRO A 8 -18.41 -9.48 -10.57
C PRO A 8 -18.52 -10.79 -11.37
N GLU A 9 -19.55 -10.94 -12.20
CA GLU A 9 -19.57 -12.02 -13.20
C GLU A 9 -18.48 -11.72 -14.23
N HIS A 10 -17.31 -12.28 -13.98
CA HIS A 10 -16.16 -12.19 -14.86
C HIS A 10 -16.34 -13.17 -16.03
N LYS A 11 -16.34 -12.63 -17.25
CA LYS A 11 -16.45 -13.44 -18.48
C LYS A 11 -15.09 -14.02 -18.84
N VAL A 12 -14.69 -15.04 -18.09
CA VAL A 12 -13.48 -15.80 -18.38
C VAL A 12 -13.83 -16.98 -19.29
N HIS A 13 -13.16 -17.06 -20.43
CA HIS A 13 -13.28 -18.21 -21.32
C HIS A 13 -12.01 -19.06 -21.24
N PHE A 14 -12.15 -20.29 -20.73
CA PHE A 14 -11.05 -21.23 -20.65
C PHE A 14 -10.84 -21.95 -21.99
N VAL A 15 -9.57 -22.07 -22.37
CA VAL A 15 -9.13 -22.85 -23.53
C VAL A 15 -8.54 -24.15 -22.99
N THR A 16 -9.13 -25.27 -23.40
CA THR A 16 -8.73 -26.61 -22.97
C THR A 16 -8.06 -27.38 -24.10
N ASP A 17 -7.23 -28.35 -23.74
CA ASP A 17 -6.76 -29.37 -24.69
C ASP A 17 -7.86 -30.38 -25.03
N ASN A 18 -7.51 -31.38 -25.85
CA ASN A 18 -8.41 -32.44 -26.29
C ASN A 18 -8.81 -33.42 -25.16
N GLU A 19 -8.09 -33.39 -24.04
CA GLU A 19 -8.35 -34.21 -22.85
C GLU A 19 -9.17 -33.43 -21.81
N GLY A 20 -9.47 -32.15 -22.07
CA GLY A 20 -10.24 -31.28 -21.19
C GLY A 20 -9.39 -30.54 -20.16
N ASN A 21 -8.05 -30.63 -20.21
CA ASN A 21 -7.18 -29.90 -19.31
C ASN A 21 -7.13 -28.43 -19.71
N THR A 22 -7.28 -27.53 -18.74
CA THR A 22 -7.23 -26.08 -18.98
C THR A 22 -5.79 -25.63 -19.23
N LEU A 23 -5.54 -25.03 -20.39
CA LEU A 23 -4.21 -24.54 -20.79
C LEU A 23 -4.07 -23.03 -20.63
N SER A 24 -5.13 -22.29 -20.97
CA SER A 24 -5.12 -20.83 -20.91
C SER A 24 -6.52 -20.27 -20.67
N ALA A 25 -6.58 -18.98 -20.33
CA ALA A 25 -7.82 -18.25 -20.14
C ALA A 25 -7.80 -16.97 -20.99
N ILE A 26 -8.91 -16.71 -21.67
CA ILE A 26 -9.17 -15.46 -22.37
C ILE A 26 -9.96 -14.59 -21.39
N VAL A 27 -9.37 -13.44 -21.07
CA VAL A 27 -9.92 -12.43 -20.17
C VAL A 27 -10.00 -11.09 -20.88
N PRO A 28 -11.03 -10.25 -20.62
CA PRO A 28 -11.04 -8.87 -21.07
C PRO A 28 -9.81 -8.12 -20.57
N ILE A 29 -9.25 -7.23 -21.39
CA ILE A 29 -8.01 -6.51 -21.04
C ILE A 29 -8.15 -5.67 -19.77
N GLU A 30 -9.34 -5.10 -19.52
CA GLU A 30 -9.65 -4.34 -18.31
C GLU A 30 -9.56 -5.20 -17.05
N GLU A 31 -9.94 -6.47 -17.17
CA GLU A 31 -9.94 -7.43 -16.07
C GLU A 31 -8.53 -7.92 -15.77
N TYR A 32 -7.75 -8.24 -16.82
CA TYR A 32 -6.32 -8.53 -16.69
C TYR A 32 -5.58 -7.41 -15.97
N ASN A 33 -5.75 -6.16 -16.42
CA ASN A 33 -5.08 -5.01 -15.83
C ASN A 33 -5.52 -4.79 -14.36
N ARG A 34 -6.80 -5.03 -14.04
CA ARG A 34 -7.28 -4.99 -12.66
C ARG A 34 -6.60 -6.05 -11.79
N MET A 35 -6.46 -7.28 -12.29
CA MET A 35 -5.76 -8.35 -11.58
C MET A 35 -4.31 -8.00 -11.31
N ILE A 36 -3.59 -7.47 -12.31
CA ILE A 36 -2.19 -7.02 -12.14
C ILE A 36 -2.09 -5.94 -11.06
N LYS A 37 -2.96 -4.93 -11.10
CA LYS A 37 -2.97 -3.85 -10.10
C LYS A 37 -3.22 -4.36 -8.68
N ILE A 38 -4.11 -5.34 -8.52
CA ILE A 38 -4.36 -5.98 -7.22
C ILE A 38 -3.10 -6.70 -6.76
N VAL A 39 -2.47 -7.48 -7.64
CA VAL A 39 -1.24 -8.21 -7.35
C VAL A 39 -0.12 -7.24 -6.95
N GLU A 40 0.10 -6.16 -7.69
CA GLU A 40 1.07 -5.11 -7.36
C GLU A 40 0.83 -4.52 -5.97
N GLN A 41 -0.42 -4.22 -5.61
CA GLN A 41 -0.76 -3.72 -4.27
C GLN A 41 -0.43 -4.71 -3.14
N TYR A 42 -0.54 -6.02 -3.39
CA TYR A 42 -0.16 -7.04 -2.41
C TYR A 42 1.35 -7.32 -2.36
N TYR A 43 2.09 -7.01 -3.43
CA TYR A 43 3.55 -7.03 -3.42
C TYR A 43 4.17 -5.72 -2.91
N GLU A 44 3.39 -4.63 -2.87
CA GLU A 44 3.69 -3.36 -2.19
C GLU A 44 3.39 -3.42 -0.67
N ASP A 45 3.07 -4.59 -0.09
CA ASP A 45 3.33 -4.83 1.33
C ASP A 45 4.86 -4.85 1.52
N GLU A 46 5.47 -3.67 1.44
CA GLU A 46 6.88 -3.44 1.70
C GLU A 46 7.18 -3.91 3.13
N GLU A 47 7.91 -5.01 3.24
CA GLU A 47 8.54 -5.40 4.49
C GLU A 47 9.42 -4.23 4.93
N PHE A 48 9.06 -3.57 6.03
CA PHE A 48 9.82 -2.43 6.54
C PHE A 48 11.30 -2.81 6.62
N THR A 49 12.16 -1.96 6.07
CA THR A 49 13.60 -2.14 6.21
C THR A 49 13.98 -2.10 7.69
N GLU A 50 15.13 -2.71 8.05
CA GLU A 50 15.61 -2.71 9.43
C GLU A 50 15.74 -1.28 10.00
N GLU A 51 16.10 -0.31 9.15
CA GLU A 51 16.19 1.10 9.53
C GLU A 51 14.80 1.74 9.74
N GLU A 52 13.78 1.35 8.98
CA GLU A 52 12.40 1.78 9.22
C GLU A 52 11.85 1.21 10.51
N LEU A 53 12.07 -0.07 10.77
CA LEU A 53 11.71 -0.70 12.04
C LEU A 53 12.40 -0.02 13.22
N ARG A 54 13.68 0.34 13.07
CA ARG A 54 14.43 1.10 14.09
C ARG A 54 13.81 2.48 14.34
N ARG A 55 13.45 3.21 13.28
CA ARG A 55 12.80 4.54 13.40
C ARG A 55 11.43 4.44 14.07
N ILE A 56 10.63 3.43 13.73
CA ILE A 56 9.33 3.16 14.37
C ILE A 56 9.52 2.85 15.86
N ALA A 57 10.46 1.97 16.21
CA ALA A 57 10.75 1.63 17.61
C ALA A 57 11.18 2.87 18.42
N LEU A 58 12.04 3.72 17.85
CA LEU A 58 12.48 4.96 18.48
C LEU A 58 11.30 5.94 18.71
N SER A 59 10.43 6.10 17.71
CA SER A 59 9.22 6.94 17.82
C SER A 59 8.31 6.47 18.97
N HIS A 60 8.07 5.16 19.08
CA HIS A 60 7.29 4.60 20.19
C HIS A 60 7.93 4.85 21.56
N GLN A 61 9.26 4.75 21.66
CA GLN A 61 9.98 5.05 22.89
C GLN A 61 9.84 6.53 23.27
N GLN A 62 10.03 7.44 22.31
CA GLN A 62 9.86 8.88 22.53
C GLN A 62 8.44 9.22 23.00
N ALA A 63 7.42 8.59 22.42
CA ALA A 63 6.04 8.77 22.84
C ALA A 63 5.81 8.31 24.29
N LYS A 64 6.36 7.16 24.69
CA LYS A 64 6.32 6.67 26.09
C LYS A 64 7.02 7.62 27.06
N GLU A 65 8.13 8.21 26.63
CA GLU A 65 8.89 9.19 27.41
C GLU A 65 8.28 10.60 27.39
N GLY A 66 7.14 10.80 26.73
CA GLY A 66 6.48 12.11 26.60
C GLY A 66 7.22 13.11 25.71
N LYS A 67 8.20 12.65 24.93
CA LYS A 67 9.01 13.45 24.00
C LYS A 67 8.27 13.68 22.67
N LEU A 68 7.04 14.16 22.78
CA LEU A 68 6.21 14.53 21.63
C LEU A 68 6.26 16.05 21.45
N ILE A 69 6.25 16.51 20.21
CA ILE A 69 6.18 17.94 19.88
C ILE A 69 4.81 18.24 19.32
N LYS A 70 4.18 19.31 19.78
CA LYS A 70 2.88 19.74 19.25
C LYS A 70 3.06 20.30 17.84
N SER A 71 2.04 20.12 17.00
CA SER A 71 2.05 20.61 15.62
C SER A 71 2.37 22.12 15.51
N GLU A 72 1.82 22.95 16.41
CA GLU A 72 2.11 24.40 16.45
C GLU A 72 3.60 24.71 16.67
N GLU A 73 4.29 23.93 17.51
CA GLU A 73 5.73 24.07 17.76
C GLU A 73 6.57 23.63 16.56
N VAL A 74 6.16 22.56 15.86
CA VAL A 74 6.79 22.16 14.60
C VAL A 74 6.70 23.29 13.58
N PHE A 75 5.52 23.92 13.43
CA PHE A 75 5.36 25.07 12.52
C PHE A 75 6.24 26.27 12.90
N LYS A 76 6.39 26.57 14.19
CA LYS A 76 7.29 27.63 14.67
C LYS A 76 8.76 27.33 14.34
N MET A 77 9.19 26.09 14.57
CA MET A 77 10.55 25.63 14.24
C MET A 77 10.83 25.74 12.74
N LEU A 78 9.93 25.22 11.90
CA LEU A 78 10.05 25.30 10.44
C LEU A 78 10.10 26.74 9.93
N ARG A 79 9.26 27.64 10.48
CA ARG A 79 9.29 29.06 10.13
C ARG A 79 10.59 29.74 10.57
N ALA A 80 11.14 29.38 11.73
CA ALA A 80 12.41 29.93 12.19
C ALA A 80 13.61 29.46 11.34
N GLU A 81 13.59 28.20 10.88
CA GLU A 81 14.68 27.60 10.11
C GLU A 81 14.65 27.96 8.61
N TYR A 82 13.44 28.06 8.03
CA TYR A 82 13.26 28.24 6.58
C TYR A 82 12.52 29.52 6.18
N GLY A 83 11.84 30.19 7.11
CA GLY A 83 11.00 31.36 6.82
C GLY A 83 11.75 32.62 6.40
N GLY A 84 13.07 32.67 6.56
CA GLY A 84 13.93 33.76 6.06
C GLY A 84 14.48 33.55 4.65
N LYS A 85 14.13 32.45 3.96
CA LYS A 85 14.62 32.12 2.60
C LYS A 85 13.57 32.35 1.49
N LEU A 86 12.46 33.01 1.80
CA LEU A 86 11.33 33.22 0.88
C LEU A 86 11.01 34.69 0.59
N ASP A 87 11.93 35.62 0.91
CA ASP A 87 11.88 37.01 0.44
C ASP A 87 12.92 37.26 -0.66
#